data_AF-A0A820QES3-F1
#
_entry.id   AF-A0A820QES3-F1
#
_cell.length_a   1.000
_cell.length_b   1.000
_cell.length_c   1.000
_cell.angle_alpha   90.00
_cell.angle_beta   90.00
_cell.angle_gamma   90.00
#
_symmetry.space_group_name_H-M   'P 1'
#
loop_
_entity.id
_entity.type
_entity.pdbx_description
1 polymer ?
#
loop_
_entity_poly.entity_id
_entity_poly.type
_entity_poly.pdbx_seq_one_letter_code
_entity_poly.pdbx_strand_id
1 'polypeptide(L)'
;NITFQELLHLFRQRQLLETLFSLFDRDSSGLLSESEWIGSIYKVAETANRTKDVRSLETFTHSYRHMSHDHDSLSLSNFCKLFEDSSFRRHFASLLIDTGLG
;
A
#
# COMPACT_ATOMS: atom_id res chain seq x y z
N ASN A 1 -9.68 -1.28 19.22
CA ASN A 1 -8.38 -1.72 18.68
C ASN A 1 -8.69 -2.61 17.50
N ILE A 2 -8.27 -2.25 16.28
CA ILE A 2 -8.53 -3.09 15.10
C ILE A 2 -7.55 -4.26 15.09
N THR A 3 -8.03 -5.47 14.85
CA THR A 3 -7.21 -6.68 14.75
C THR A 3 -6.59 -6.80 13.36
N PHE A 4 -5.53 -7.62 13.23
CA PHE A 4 -4.92 -7.92 11.93
C PHE A 4 -5.93 -8.50 10.93
N GLN A 5 -6.82 -9.39 11.38
CA GLN A 5 -7.83 -9.99 10.51
C GLN A 5 -8.91 -8.99 10.07
N GLU A 6 -9.34 -8.09 10.96
CA GLU A 6 -10.25 -7.00 10.61
C GLU A 6 -9.59 -6.05 9.60
N LEU A 7 -8.30 -5.74 9.77
CA LEU A 7 -7.55 -4.91 8.82
C LEU A 7 -7.45 -5.57 7.42
N LEU A 8 -7.17 -6.88 7.36
CA LEU A 8 -7.20 -7.63 6.10
C LEU A 8 -8.58 -7.62 5.44
N HIS A 9 -9.66 -7.65 6.25
CA HIS A 9 -11.02 -7.54 5.74
C HIS A 9 -11.27 -6.15 5.16
N LEU A 10 -10.85 -5.09 5.86
CA LEU A 10 -11.01 -3.71 5.42
C LEU A 10 -10.32 -3.46 4.08
N PHE A 11 -9.14 -4.02 3.84
CA PHE A 11 -8.44 -3.90 2.55
C PHE A 11 -9.14 -4.54 1.34
N ARG A 12 -10.26 -5.23 1.54
CA ARG A 12 -11.12 -5.70 0.44
C ARG A 12 -12.25 -4.73 0.12
N GLN A 13 -12.45 -3.70 0.95
CA GLN A 13 -13.51 -2.71 0.75
C GLN A 13 -13.04 -1.68 -0.27
N ARG A 14 -13.76 -1.62 -1.40
CA ARG A 14 -13.42 -0.72 -2.49
C ARG A 14 -13.38 0.75 -2.04
N GLN A 15 -14.30 1.18 -1.19
CA GLN A 15 -14.35 2.56 -0.69
C GLN A 15 -13.08 2.93 0.10
N LEU A 16 -12.53 1.98 0.86
CA LEU A 16 -11.27 2.21 1.59
C LEU A 16 -10.10 2.33 0.61
N LEU A 17 -10.03 1.45 -0.39
CA LEU A 17 -8.97 1.49 -1.40
C LEU A 17 -9.03 2.78 -2.23
N GLU A 18 -10.22 3.24 -2.59
CA GLU A 18 -10.44 4.54 -3.25
C GLU A 18 -9.96 5.70 -2.36
N THR A 19 -10.27 5.66 -1.07
CA THR A 19 -9.81 6.68 -0.11
C THR A 19 -8.28 6.68 0.02
N LEU A 20 -7.66 5.50 0.15
CA LEU A 20 -6.20 5.36 0.23
C LEU A 20 -5.52 5.84 -1.05
N PHE A 21 -6.08 5.50 -2.21
CA PHE A 21 -5.58 5.95 -3.50
C PHE A 21 -5.59 7.48 -3.59
N SER A 22 -6.71 8.13 -3.26
CA SER A 22 -6.80 9.60 -3.26
C SER A 22 -5.89 10.28 -2.24
N LEU A 23 -5.54 9.60 -1.14
CA LEU A 23 -4.54 10.10 -0.19
C LEU A 23 -3.11 9.99 -0.73
N PHE A 24 -2.85 8.99 -1.58
CA PHE A 24 -1.54 8.75 -2.17
C PHE A 24 -1.31 9.65 -3.40
N ASP A 25 -2.38 9.92 -4.17
CA ASP A 25 -2.42 10.78 -5.36
C ASP A 25 -2.38 12.26 -4.95
N ARG A 26 -1.17 12.83 -4.87
CA ARG A 26 -0.95 14.16 -4.28
C ARG A 26 -1.28 15.27 -5.25
N ASP A 27 -1.04 15.02 -6.54
CA ASP A 27 -1.35 15.98 -7.60
C ASP A 27 -2.78 15.84 -8.14
N SER A 28 -3.53 14.83 -7.67
CA SER A 28 -4.90 14.53 -8.09
C SER A 28 -5.00 14.23 -9.59
N SER A 29 -3.96 13.63 -10.17
CA SER A 29 -3.93 13.22 -11.57
C SER A 29 -4.81 12.01 -11.86
N GLY A 30 -5.26 11.29 -10.84
CA GLY A 30 -5.95 10.01 -10.97
C GLY A 30 -5.00 8.83 -11.22
N LEU A 31 -3.69 9.06 -11.12
CA LEU A 31 -2.62 8.09 -11.31
C LEU A 31 -1.60 8.25 -10.18
N LEU A 32 -0.97 7.17 -9.72
CA LEU A 32 0.12 7.26 -8.77
C LEU A 32 1.45 7.11 -9.49
N SER A 33 2.28 8.15 -9.47
CA SER A 33 3.68 8.05 -9.85
C SER A 33 4.50 7.24 -8.84
N GLU A 34 5.71 6.80 -9.22
CA GLU A 34 6.59 6.04 -8.33
C GLU A 34 6.95 6.89 -7.09
N SER A 35 7.10 8.20 -7.29
CA SER A 35 7.41 9.16 -6.22
C SER A 35 6.28 9.28 -5.18
N GLU A 36 5.03 9.26 -5.64
CA GLU A 36 3.85 9.33 -4.78
C GLU A 36 3.62 8.03 -4.04
N TRP A 37 3.79 6.91 -4.76
CA TRP A 37 3.74 5.57 -4.18
C TRP A 37 4.76 5.42 -3.06
N ILE A 38 6.04 5.56 -3.37
CA ILE A 38 7.14 5.40 -2.41
C ILE A 38 6.98 6.37 -1.25
N GLY A 39 6.71 7.65 -1.54
CA GLY A 39 6.53 8.66 -0.52
C GLY A 39 5.36 8.36 0.41
N SER A 40 4.30 7.68 -0.07
CA SER A 40 3.15 7.31 0.76
C SER A 40 3.42 6.06 1.60
N ILE A 41 4.13 5.07 1.06
CA ILE A 41 4.63 3.92 1.85
C ILE A 41 5.52 4.40 3.00
N TYR A 42 6.44 5.34 2.75
CA TYR A 42 7.27 5.93 3.81
C TYR A 42 6.44 6.62 4.90
N LYS A 43 5.43 7.41 4.53
CA LYS A 43 4.54 8.06 5.50
C LYS A 43 3.75 7.05 6.34
N VAL A 44 3.28 5.97 5.72
CA VAL A 44 2.61 4.87 6.42
C VAL A 44 3.57 4.22 7.42
N ALA A 45 4.78 3.88 7.00
CA ALA A 45 5.80 3.30 7.87
C ALA A 45 6.24 4.25 8.99
N GLU A 46 6.33 5.55 8.73
CA GLU A 46 6.64 6.58 9.74
C GLU A 46 5.55 6.69 10.80
N THR A 47 4.29 6.75 10.37
CA THR A 47 3.13 6.78 11.28
C THR A 47 3.09 5.54 12.18
N ALA A 48 3.54 4.40 11.67
CA ALA A 48 3.65 3.15 12.43
C ALA A 48 4.94 3.00 13.24
N ASN A 49 5.84 3.99 13.21
CA ASN A 49 7.18 3.94 13.82
C ASN A 49 8.05 2.76 13.30
N ARG A 50 7.88 2.38 12.03
CA ARG A 50 8.54 1.26 11.33
C ARG A 50 9.52 1.71 10.23
N THR A 51 10.02 2.95 10.31
CA THR A 51 10.90 3.55 9.28
C THR A 51 12.20 2.78 8.99
N LYS A 52 12.60 1.84 9.86
CA LYS A 52 13.82 1.04 9.71
C LYS A 52 13.65 -0.24 8.89
N ASP A 53 12.44 -0.59 8.45
CA ASP A 53 12.22 -1.81 7.68
C ASP A 53 12.48 -1.60 6.18
N VAL A 54 13.76 -1.54 5.82
CA VAL A 54 14.24 -1.36 4.44
C VAL A 54 13.77 -2.48 3.49
N ARG A 55 13.55 -3.70 4.00
CA ARG A 55 13.09 -4.85 3.18
C ARG A 55 11.64 -4.70 2.72
N SER A 56 10.83 -4.01 3.54
CA SER A 56 9.45 -3.71 3.17
C SER A 56 9.39 -2.82 1.92
N LEU A 57 10.27 -1.82 1.81
CA LEU A 57 10.32 -0.91 0.66
C LEU A 57 10.67 -1.58 -0.67
N GLU A 58 11.56 -2.57 -0.66
CA GLU A 58 11.91 -3.32 -1.87
C GLU A 58 10.69 -4.09 -2.42
N THR A 59 9.92 -4.72 -1.53
CA THR A 59 8.69 -5.44 -1.90
C THR A 59 7.64 -4.50 -2.49
N PHE A 60 7.46 -3.30 -1.92
CA PHE A 60 6.53 -2.30 -2.46
C PHE A 60 7.00 -1.71 -3.79
N THR A 61 8.30 -1.50 -3.97
CA THR A 61 8.87 -1.04 -5.25
C THR A 61 8.67 -2.08 -6.34
N HIS A 62 8.91 -3.36 -6.04
CA HIS A 62 8.72 -4.45 -7.00
C HIS A 62 7.24 -4.58 -7.41
N SER A 63 6.34 -4.52 -6.43
CA SER A 63 4.89 -4.61 -6.67
C SER A 63 4.38 -3.43 -7.52
N TYR A 64 4.90 -2.23 -7.27
CA TYR A 64 4.61 -1.05 -8.10
C TYR A 64 5.01 -1.28 -9.55
N ARG A 65 6.28 -1.62 -9.80
CA ARG A 65 6.82 -1.81 -11.16
C ARG A 65 6.06 -2.87 -11.95
N HIS A 66 5.68 -3.96 -11.27
CA HIS A 66 4.89 -5.03 -11.90
C HIS A 66 3.50 -4.55 -12.34
N MET A 67 2.90 -3.60 -11.61
CA MET A 67 1.54 -3.09 -11.87
C MET A 67 1.49 -1.79 -12.69
N SER A 68 2.63 -1.12 -12.89
CA SER A 68 2.76 0.15 -13.62
C SER A 68 3.20 0.00 -15.09
N HIS A 69 3.21 -1.24 -15.61
CA HIS A 69 3.89 -1.64 -16.86
C HIS A 69 3.66 -0.76 -18.09
N ASP A 70 2.49 -0.13 -18.24
CA ASP A 70 2.13 0.58 -19.47
C ASP A 70 2.38 2.09 -19.43
N HIS A 71 2.48 2.70 -18.23
CA HIS A 71 2.43 4.16 -18.08
C HIS A 71 3.35 4.74 -17.00
N ASP A 72 4.29 3.94 -16.47
CA ASP A 72 5.15 4.33 -15.33
C ASP A 72 4.37 4.89 -14.13
N SER A 73 3.09 4.52 -14.04
CA SER A 73 2.12 5.01 -13.08
C SER A 73 1.07 3.94 -12.78
N LEU A 74 0.49 4.01 -11.59
CA LEU A 74 -0.48 3.05 -11.09
C LEU A 74 -1.87 3.66 -11.08
N SER A 75 -2.78 3.11 -11.90
CA SER A 75 -4.19 3.50 -11.87
C SER A 75 -4.91 2.94 -10.65
N LEU A 76 -6.07 3.53 -10.29
CA LEU A 76 -6.93 2.99 -9.23
C LEU A 76 -7.28 1.50 -9.45
N SER A 77 -7.50 1.09 -10.71
CA SER A 77 -7.80 -0.32 -11.01
C SER A 77 -6.63 -1.25 -10.68
N ASN A 78 -5.40 -0.86 -11.02
CA ASN A 78 -4.21 -1.67 -10.73
C ASN A 78 -3.83 -1.60 -9.25
N PHE A 79 -4.04 -0.45 -8.61
CA PHE A 79 -3.93 -0.30 -7.16
C PHE A 79 -4.86 -1.27 -6.43
N CYS A 80 -6.14 -1.37 -6.83
CA CYS A 80 -7.06 -2.34 -6.24
C CYS A 80 -6.58 -3.79 -6.42
N LYS A 81 -6.01 -4.14 -7.58
CA LYS A 81 -5.45 -5.48 -7.84
C LYS A 81 -4.27 -5.83 -6.92
N LEU A 82 -3.45 -4.86 -6.51
CA LEU A 82 -2.42 -5.11 -5.49
C LEU A 82 -3.04 -5.65 -4.20
N PHE A 83 -4.17 -5.08 -3.80
CA PHE A 83 -4.92 -5.53 -2.63
C PHE A 83 -5.80 -6.75 -2.92
N GLU A 84 -5.80 -7.35 -4.11
CA GLU A 84 -6.35 -8.70 -4.35
C GLU A 84 -5.33 -9.79 -4.00
N ASP A 85 -4.03 -9.48 -4.11
CA ASP A 85 -2.94 -10.36 -3.71
C ASP A 85 -2.87 -10.49 -2.18
N SER A 86 -2.93 -11.74 -1.69
CA SER A 86 -2.98 -12.00 -0.26
C SER A 86 -1.65 -11.76 0.46
N SER A 87 -0.53 -11.88 -0.25
CA SER A 87 0.81 -11.64 0.28
C SER A 87 1.04 -10.14 0.41
N PHE A 88 0.69 -9.37 -0.62
CA PHE A 88 0.76 -7.92 -0.60
C PHE A 88 -0.11 -7.33 0.52
N ARG A 89 -1.40 -7.72 0.60
CA ARG A 89 -2.30 -7.27 1.67
C ARG A 89 -1.74 -7.53 3.06
N ARG A 90 -1.19 -8.73 3.30
CA ARG A 90 -0.60 -9.10 4.60
C ARG A 90 0.62 -8.26 4.91
N HIS A 91 1.48 -8.07 3.91
CA HIS A 91 2.68 -7.26 4.07
C HIS A 91 2.33 -5.80 4.37
N PHE A 92 1.41 -5.20 3.62
CA PHE A 92 0.92 -3.85 3.89
C PHE A 92 0.21 -3.73 5.26
N ALA A 93 -0.61 -4.72 5.64
CA ALA A 93 -1.23 -4.76 6.97
C ALA A 93 -0.20 -4.85 8.11
N SER A 94 0.90 -5.57 7.90
CA SER A 94 1.99 -5.67 8.87
C SER A 94 2.74 -4.36 9.05
N LEU A 95 2.65 -3.40 8.12
CA LEU A 95 3.15 -2.05 8.38
C LEU A 95 2.30 -1.31 9.41
N LEU A 96 0.99 -1.54 9.44
CA LEU A 96 0.05 -0.77 10.24
C LEU A 96 -0.18 -1.36 11.63
N ILE A 97 -0.05 -2.67 11.77
CA ILE A 97 -0.25 -3.39 13.03
C ILE A 97 0.99 -4.20 13.31
N ASP A 98 1.42 -4.20 14.58
CA ASP A 98 2.44 -5.11 15.03
C ASP A 98 1.95 -6.55 14.99
N THR A 99 2.27 -7.25 13.92
CA THR A 99 2.23 -8.71 13.90
C THR A 99 3.41 -9.18 14.74
N GLY A 100 3.30 -9.09 16.06
CA GLY A 100 4.14 -9.87 16.96
C GLY A 100 3.95 -11.34 16.61
N LEU A 101 4.72 -11.84 15.64
CA LEU A 101 4.94 -13.25 15.42
C LEU A 101 5.83 -13.67 16.59
N GLY A 102 5.18 -14.02 17.69
CA GLY A 102 5.76 -14.91 18.69
C GLY A 102 6.00 -16.30 18.12
#